data_AF-A0A7Z9G6S8-F1
#
_entry.id   AF-A0A7Z9G6S8-F1
#
_cell.length_a   1.000
_cell.length_b   1.000
_cell.length_c   1.000
_cell.angle_alpha   90.00
_cell.angle_beta   90.00
_cell.angle_gamma   90.00
#
_symmetry.space_group_name_H-M   'P 1'
#
loop_
_entity.id
_entity.type
_entity.pdbx_description
1 polymer ?
#
loop_
_entity_poly.entity_id
_entity_poly.type
_entity_poly.pdbx_seq_one_letter_code
_entity_poly.pdbx_strand_id
1 'polypeptide(L)'
;MWAESLGKAGAGSTPVPVVGATCQHSQLQLWMEGPPNAVVGFVGVESFQSDLVIDAGDLAGNPLVDLLHGHTMGHLLRVEQQATEQALAQAGRPAFAWRMASICPQTVAFLMTHMMAATAYAGGLYQVNPFDQPGVEAGKIIAKELLK
;
A
#
# COMPACT_ATOMS: atom_id res chain seq x y z
N MET A 1 -12.32 5.28 2.55
CA MET A 1 -11.68 6.58 2.83
C MET A 1 -11.33 7.29 1.52
N TRP A 2 -10.18 7.03 0.89
CA TRP A 2 -9.71 7.80 -0.28
C TRP A 2 -10.70 7.90 -1.46
N ALA A 3 -11.12 6.77 -2.03
CA ALA A 3 -11.97 6.75 -3.24
C ALA A 3 -13.34 7.42 -3.04
N GLU A 4 -14.09 7.04 -2.01
CA GLU A 4 -15.43 7.61 -1.76
C GLU A 4 -15.35 9.11 -1.44
N SER A 5 -14.32 9.54 -0.71
CA SER A 5 -14.12 10.95 -0.39
C SER A 5 -13.72 11.77 -1.62
N LEU A 6 -12.81 11.28 -2.48
CA LEU A 6 -12.18 12.11 -3.51
C LEU A 6 -12.64 11.85 -4.95
N GLY A 7 -13.25 10.69 -5.22
CA GLY A 7 -13.71 10.28 -6.54
C GLY A 7 -15.00 10.99 -6.95
N LYS A 8 -14.92 12.30 -7.22
CA LYS A 8 -16.08 13.17 -7.47
C LYS A 8 -15.75 14.19 -8.56
N ALA A 9 -16.79 14.61 -9.29
CA ALA A 9 -16.70 15.66 -10.31
C ALA A 9 -15.56 15.46 -11.34
N GLY A 10 -15.24 14.20 -11.69
CA GLY A 10 -14.17 13.86 -12.63
C GLY A 10 -12.75 13.92 -12.03
N ALA A 11 -12.61 14.24 -10.74
CA ALA A 11 -11.35 14.18 -10.00
C ALA A 11 -11.19 12.87 -9.22
N GLY A 12 -9.99 12.66 -8.68
CA GLY A 12 -9.64 11.53 -7.83
C GLY A 12 -8.69 10.54 -8.50
N SER A 13 -8.24 9.57 -7.70
CA SER A 13 -7.39 8.46 -8.14
C SER A 13 -7.97 7.14 -7.65
N THR A 14 -7.66 6.05 -8.36
CA THR A 14 -8.12 4.71 -7.99
C THR A 14 -7.17 4.11 -6.96
N PRO A 15 -7.59 3.94 -5.69
CA PRO A 15 -6.76 3.24 -4.71
C PRO A 15 -6.73 1.75 -5.05
N VAL A 16 -5.53 1.18 -5.14
CA VAL A 16 -5.32 -0.26 -5.37
C VAL A 16 -4.64 -0.85 -4.14
N PRO A 17 -5.34 -1.67 -3.33
CA PRO A 17 -4.73 -2.30 -2.17
C PRO A 17 -3.79 -3.42 -2.62
N VAL A 18 -2.59 -3.45 -2.05
CA VAL A 18 -1.59 -4.50 -2.28
C VAL A 18 -0.89 -4.86 -0.99
N VAL A 19 -0.36 -6.08 -0.93
CA VAL A 19 0.38 -6.61 0.21
C VAL A 19 1.78 -7.01 -0.25
N GLY A 20 2.79 -6.44 0.38
CA GLY A 20 4.18 -6.86 0.20
C GLY A 20 4.49 -8.12 1.03
N ALA A 21 5.36 -9.02 0.56
CA ALA A 21 6.06 -8.99 -0.73
C ALA A 21 5.27 -9.61 -1.90
N THR A 22 4.12 -10.25 -1.62
CA THR A 22 3.34 -11.02 -2.62
C THR A 22 3.00 -10.23 -3.88
N CYS A 23 2.71 -8.93 -3.76
CA CYS A 23 2.38 -8.08 -4.91
C CYS A 23 3.53 -7.85 -5.89
N GLN A 24 4.78 -8.13 -5.49
CA GLN A 24 5.94 -8.08 -6.38
C GLN A 24 5.82 -9.09 -7.53
N HIS A 25 5.07 -10.17 -7.35
CA HIS A 25 4.83 -11.22 -8.35
C HIS A 25 3.53 -11.04 -9.13
N SER A 26 2.89 -9.88 -9.05
CA SER A 26 1.67 -9.56 -9.80
C SER A 26 1.73 -8.14 -10.35
N GLN A 27 1.44 -7.15 -9.51
CA GLN A 27 1.22 -5.77 -9.95
C GLN A 27 2.52 -5.02 -10.24
N LEU A 28 3.64 -5.40 -9.62
CA LEU A 28 4.89 -4.63 -9.73
C LEU A 28 5.39 -4.53 -11.18
N GLN A 29 5.28 -5.58 -11.99
CA GLN A 29 5.67 -5.54 -13.41
C GLN A 29 4.93 -4.41 -14.16
N LEU A 30 3.63 -4.30 -13.95
CA LEU A 30 2.80 -3.26 -14.57
C LEU A 30 3.25 -1.87 -14.13
N TRP A 31 3.61 -1.68 -12.86
CA TRP A 31 4.03 -0.38 -12.35
C TRP A 31 5.46 0.00 -12.73
N MET A 32 6.32 -0.99 -12.99
CA MET A 32 7.70 -0.78 -13.43
C MET A 32 7.78 -0.42 -14.92
N GLU A 33 7.08 -1.16 -15.78
CA GLU A 33 7.25 -1.06 -17.24
C GLU A 33 5.98 -0.64 -17.99
N GLY A 34 4.83 -0.68 -17.34
CA GLY A 34 3.57 -0.25 -17.93
C GLY A 34 3.41 1.28 -18.00
N PRO A 35 2.20 1.76 -18.31
CA PRO A 35 1.89 3.19 -18.38
C PRO A 35 2.27 3.94 -17.10
N PRO A 36 2.84 5.16 -17.18
CA PRO A 36 3.24 5.96 -16.02
C PRO A 36 2.03 6.66 -15.37
N ASN A 37 1.08 5.89 -14.86
CA ASN A 37 -0.19 6.37 -14.30
C ASN A 37 -0.44 5.88 -12.86
N ALA A 38 0.61 5.44 -12.16
CA ALA A 38 0.54 4.97 -10.78
C ALA A 38 1.54 5.73 -9.90
N VAL A 39 1.15 5.98 -8.65
CA VAL A 39 2.04 6.39 -7.56
C VAL A 39 2.01 5.27 -6.52
N VAL A 40 3.18 4.74 -6.14
CA VAL A 40 3.26 3.61 -5.21
C VAL A 40 3.54 4.12 -3.80
N GLY A 41 2.60 3.88 -2.88
CA GLY A 41 2.76 4.20 -1.46
C GLY A 41 3.08 2.96 -0.65
N PHE A 42 4.19 2.98 0.09
CA PHE A 42 4.58 1.91 1.00
C PHE A 42 4.20 2.23 2.45
N VAL A 43 3.72 1.22 3.17
CA VAL A 43 3.60 1.24 4.64
C VAL A 43 4.53 0.16 5.17
N GLY A 44 5.72 0.57 5.61
CA GLY A 44 6.73 -0.33 6.17
C GLY A 44 6.71 -0.34 7.69
N VAL A 45 7.21 -1.44 8.27
CA VAL A 45 7.34 -1.63 9.72
C VAL A 45 8.80 -1.95 10.04
N GLU A 46 9.37 -1.23 11.00
CA GLU A 46 10.78 -1.40 11.39
C GLU A 46 11.00 -2.58 12.35
N SER A 47 10.03 -2.86 13.22
CA SER A 47 10.10 -3.93 14.21
C SER A 47 8.82 -4.77 14.27
N PHE A 48 8.99 -6.08 14.16
CA PHE A 48 7.93 -7.08 14.27
C PHE A 48 7.86 -7.63 15.70
N GLN A 49 6.64 -7.89 16.20
CA GLN A 49 6.44 -8.45 17.54
C GLN A 49 7.03 -9.86 17.69
N SER A 50 6.97 -10.63 16.61
CA SER A 50 7.61 -11.94 16.47
C SER A 50 8.44 -11.91 15.20
N ASP A 51 9.73 -12.25 15.33
CA ASP A 51 10.63 -12.33 14.18
C ASP A 51 11.32 -13.68 14.18
N LEU A 52 11.35 -14.31 13.02
CA LEU A 52 11.84 -15.67 12.84
C LEU A 52 13.21 -15.62 12.18
N VAL A 53 14.21 -16.23 12.81
CA VAL A 53 15.51 -16.44 12.19
C VAL A 53 15.36 -17.48 11.09
N ILE A 54 15.89 -17.18 9.91
CA ILE A 54 15.93 -18.08 8.78
C ILE A 54 17.07 -19.07 9.01
N ASP A 55 16.72 -20.34 9.20
CA ASP A 55 17.67 -21.44 9.29
C ASP A 55 17.73 -22.19 7.95
N ALA A 56 18.93 -22.51 7.50
CA ALA A 56 19.14 -23.23 6.26
C ALA A 56 18.79 -24.72 6.43
N GLY A 57 18.96 -25.28 7.63
CA GLY A 57 18.62 -26.66 7.94
C GLY A 57 19.10 -27.66 6.88
N ASP A 58 18.19 -28.52 6.42
CA ASP A 58 18.45 -29.54 5.40
C ASP A 58 18.76 -28.98 3.99
N LEU A 59 18.58 -27.67 3.78
CA LEU A 59 18.88 -26.98 2.53
C LEU A 59 20.26 -26.30 2.53
N ALA A 60 21.06 -26.48 3.59
CA ALA A 60 22.41 -25.95 3.67
C ALA A 60 23.29 -26.40 2.49
N GLY A 61 24.11 -25.48 1.97
CA GLY A 61 24.91 -25.70 0.76
C GLY A 61 24.19 -25.27 -0.54
N ASN A 62 22.93 -24.85 -0.46
CA ASN A 62 22.29 -24.09 -1.53
C ASN A 62 22.69 -22.60 -1.40
N PRO A 63 23.40 -22.01 -2.37
CA PRO A 63 23.91 -20.64 -2.25
C PRO A 63 22.83 -19.58 -1.99
N LEU A 64 21.61 -19.78 -2.49
CA LEU A 64 20.50 -18.85 -2.27
C LEU A 64 19.93 -18.95 -0.85
N VAL A 65 19.89 -20.17 -0.28
CA VAL A 65 19.42 -20.38 1.09
C VAL A 65 20.50 -19.96 2.09
N ASP A 66 21.76 -20.27 1.79
CA ASP A 66 22.91 -19.87 2.62
C ASP A 66 23.03 -18.33 2.71
N LEU A 67 22.66 -17.60 1.66
CA LEU A 67 22.59 -16.13 1.68
C LEU A 67 21.56 -15.61 2.70
N LEU A 68 20.46 -16.32 2.90
CA LEU A 68 19.39 -15.94 3.82
C LEU A 68 19.66 -16.42 5.26
N HIS A 69 20.54 -17.41 5.43
CA HIS A 69 20.83 -18.02 6.72
C HIS A 69 21.29 -16.98 7.76
N GLY A 70 20.70 -17.02 8.95
CA GLY A 70 21.04 -16.11 10.05
C GLY A 70 20.41 -14.72 9.94
N HIS A 71 19.79 -14.36 8.81
CA HIS A 71 18.88 -13.22 8.75
C HIS A 71 17.52 -13.57 9.35
N THR A 72 16.72 -12.56 9.65
CA THR A 72 15.34 -12.75 10.10
C THR A 72 14.35 -12.49 8.97
N MET A 73 13.15 -13.07 9.06
CA MET A 73 12.07 -12.80 8.11
C MET A 73 11.69 -11.31 8.07
N GLY A 74 11.67 -10.64 9.22
CA GLY A 74 11.43 -9.21 9.30
C GLY A 74 12.55 -8.38 8.65
N HIS A 75 13.80 -8.83 8.74
CA HIS A 75 14.89 -8.21 7.99
C HIS A 75 14.72 -8.39 6.49
N LEU A 76 14.43 -9.61 6.02
CA LEU A 76 14.20 -9.90 4.60
C LEU A 76 13.08 -9.03 4.00
N LEU A 77 11.92 -8.97 4.67
CA LEU A 77 10.79 -8.15 4.20
C LEU A 77 11.14 -6.65 4.08
N ARG A 78 11.93 -6.11 5.00
CA ARG A 78 12.38 -4.71 4.92
C ARG A 78 13.36 -4.50 3.76
N VAL A 79 14.27 -5.44 3.54
CA VAL A 79 15.20 -5.40 2.40
C VAL A 79 14.43 -5.46 1.08
N GLU A 80 13.44 -6.35 0.96
CA GLU A 80 12.59 -6.46 -0.24
C GLU A 80 11.78 -5.18 -0.51
N GLN A 81 11.24 -4.55 0.54
CA GLN A 81 10.57 -3.25 0.41
C GLN A 81 11.55 -2.18 -0.09
N GLN A 82 12.71 -2.04 0.54
CA GLN A 82 13.73 -1.05 0.15
C GLN A 82 14.24 -1.27 -1.28
N ALA A 83 14.46 -2.52 -1.67
CA ALA A 83 14.84 -2.88 -3.02
C ALA A 83 13.75 -2.46 -4.03
N THR A 84 12.48 -2.67 -3.71
CA THR A 84 11.35 -2.26 -4.55
C THR A 84 11.25 -0.74 -4.67
N GLU A 85 11.40 -0.01 -3.55
CA GLU A 85 11.44 1.46 -3.55
C GLU A 85 12.55 2.01 -4.47
N GLN A 86 13.75 1.44 -4.37
CA GLN A 86 14.88 1.84 -5.21
C GLN A 86 14.67 1.49 -6.68
N ALA A 87 14.13 0.30 -6.98
CA ALA A 87 13.83 -0.11 -8.35
C ALA A 87 12.82 0.84 -9.01
N LEU A 88 11.74 1.21 -8.31
CA LEU A 88 10.77 2.18 -8.79
C LEU A 88 11.40 3.54 -9.05
N ALA A 89 12.24 4.03 -8.12
CA ALA A 89 12.93 5.30 -8.28
C ALA A 89 13.88 5.30 -9.49
N GLN A 90 14.65 4.23 -9.69
CA GLN A 90 15.54 4.05 -10.84
C GLN A 90 14.76 3.99 -12.16
N ALA A 91 13.57 3.40 -12.15
CA ALA A 91 12.65 3.36 -13.29
C ALA A 91 11.87 4.68 -13.50
N GLY A 92 12.16 5.74 -12.73
CA GLY A 92 11.47 7.02 -12.82
C GLY A 92 9.99 6.98 -12.40
N ARG A 93 9.62 5.99 -11.57
CA ARG A 93 8.25 5.78 -11.10
C ARG A 93 8.06 6.48 -9.74
N PRO A 94 7.04 7.35 -9.60
CA PRO A 94 6.83 8.07 -8.35
C PRO A 94 6.41 7.11 -7.23
N ALA A 95 7.13 7.17 -6.11
CA ALA A 95 6.84 6.37 -4.93
C ALA A 95 7.14 7.15 -3.65
N PHE A 96 6.51 6.76 -2.55
CA PHE A 96 6.77 7.29 -1.21
C PHE A 96 6.56 6.20 -0.16
N ALA A 97 7.11 6.39 1.05
CA ALA A 97 7.01 5.41 2.12
C ALA A 97 6.71 6.05 3.47
N TRP A 98 5.75 5.49 4.20
CA TRP A 98 5.58 5.68 5.63
C TRP A 98 6.25 4.53 6.36
N ARG A 99 7.10 4.85 7.34
CA ARG A 99 7.82 3.87 8.17
C ARG A 99 7.30 3.93 9.59
N MET A 100 6.66 2.85 10.02
CA MET A 100 6.13 2.68 11.37
C MET A 100 7.18 1.99 12.24
N ALA A 101 7.38 2.45 13.47
CA ALA A 101 8.32 1.82 14.39
C ALA A 101 7.95 0.36 14.69
N SER A 102 6.66 0.10 14.90
CA SER A 102 6.09 -1.23 15.12
C SER A 102 4.59 -1.20 14.83
N ILE A 103 3.93 -2.37 14.80
CA ILE A 103 2.47 -2.46 14.74
C ILE A 103 1.92 -2.45 16.18
N CYS A 104 1.33 -1.33 16.58
CA CYS A 104 0.63 -1.19 17.85
C CYS A 104 -0.55 -0.22 17.71
N PRO A 105 -1.48 -0.16 18.67
CA PRO A 105 -2.63 0.74 18.59
C PRO A 105 -2.24 2.20 18.32
N GLN A 106 -1.14 2.68 18.91
CA GLN A 106 -0.66 4.05 18.77
C GLN A 106 -0.18 4.35 17.34
N THR A 107 0.66 3.50 16.75
CA THR A 107 1.20 3.71 15.40
C THR A 107 0.12 3.54 14.34
N VAL A 108 -0.80 2.59 14.53
CA VAL A 108 -1.95 2.38 13.65
C VAL A 108 -2.91 3.57 13.72
N ALA A 109 -3.25 4.04 14.92
CA ALA A 109 -4.10 5.22 15.09
C ALA A 109 -3.49 6.47 14.46
N PHE A 110 -2.17 6.65 14.59
CA PHE A 110 -1.46 7.74 13.94
C PHE A 110 -1.58 7.66 12.41
N LEU A 111 -1.30 6.49 11.81
CA LEU A 111 -1.40 6.31 10.36
C LEU A 111 -2.83 6.56 9.87
N MET A 112 -3.84 6.00 10.55
CA MET A 112 -5.24 6.21 10.18
C MET A 112 -5.63 7.68 10.26
N THR A 113 -5.25 8.38 11.34
CA THR A 113 -5.55 9.80 11.52
C THR A 113 -4.83 10.67 10.49
N HIS A 114 -3.58 10.35 10.20
CA HIS A 114 -2.81 11.00 9.14
C HIS A 114 -3.50 10.83 7.79
N MET A 115 -3.95 9.62 7.44
CA MET A 115 -4.67 9.36 6.19
C MET A 115 -6.02 10.07 6.11
N MET A 116 -6.76 10.16 7.22
CA MET A 116 -8.00 10.94 7.29
C MET A 116 -7.75 12.42 7.02
N ALA A 117 -6.72 13.00 7.67
CA ALA A 117 -6.34 14.39 7.46
C ALA A 117 -5.87 14.63 6.02
N ALA A 118 -4.98 13.78 5.49
CA ALA A 118 -4.49 13.85 4.12
C ALA A 118 -5.64 13.79 3.11
N THR A 119 -6.63 12.92 3.33
CA THR A 119 -7.84 12.82 2.50
C THR A 119 -8.66 14.12 2.55
N ALA A 120 -8.85 14.71 3.74
CA ALA A 120 -9.58 15.96 3.89
C ALA A 120 -8.88 17.13 3.17
N TYR A 121 -7.55 17.26 3.32
CA TYR A 121 -6.77 18.27 2.62
C TYR A 121 -6.78 18.06 1.11
N ALA A 122 -6.65 16.82 0.64
CA ALA A 122 -6.75 16.48 -0.78
C ALA A 122 -8.11 16.88 -1.37
N GLY A 123 -9.20 16.75 -0.61
CA GLY A 123 -10.53 17.20 -1.04
C GLY A 123 -10.54 18.71 -1.37
N GLY A 124 -9.95 19.52 -0.49
CA GLY A 124 -9.78 20.96 -0.74
C GLY A 124 -8.92 21.25 -1.97
N LEU A 125 -7.82 20.53 -2.17
CA LEU A 125 -6.94 20.67 -3.33
C LEU A 125 -7.63 20.27 -4.65
N TYR A 126 -8.48 19.24 -4.60
CA TYR A 126 -9.24 18.75 -5.75
C TYR A 126 -10.54 19.54 -6.00
N GLN A 127 -10.86 20.50 -5.12
CA GLN A 127 -12.11 21.28 -5.17
C GLN A 127 -13.37 20.40 -5.13
N VAL A 128 -13.33 19.35 -4.31
CA VAL A 128 -14.46 18.45 -4.05
C VAL A 128 -14.82 18.44 -2.56
N ASN A 129 -16.06 18.09 -2.22
CA ASN A 129 -16.44 17.84 -0.83
C ASN A 129 -15.97 16.43 -0.42
N PRO A 130 -15.01 16.26 0.51
CA PRO A 130 -14.54 14.93 0.90
C PRO A 130 -15.50 14.18 1.84
N PHE A 131 -16.58 14.82 2.30
CA PHE A 131 -17.44 14.35 3.39
C PHE A 131 -18.84 13.89 2.95
N ASP A 132 -19.12 13.84 1.65
CA ASP A 132 -20.36 13.30 1.08
C ASP A 132 -20.12 12.11 0.13
N GLN A 133 -21.20 11.54 -0.41
CA GLN A 133 -21.14 10.39 -1.33
C GLN A 133 -22.34 10.34 -2.31
N PRO A 134 -22.68 11.42 -3.03
CA PRO A 134 -23.92 11.48 -3.82
C PRO A 134 -24.05 10.37 -4.88
N GLY A 135 -22.93 9.89 -5.43
CA GLY A 135 -22.91 8.86 -6.48
C GLY A 135 -23.48 7.50 -6.07
N VAL A 136 -23.51 7.17 -4.77
CA VAL A 136 -24.01 5.86 -4.30
C VAL A 136 -25.54 5.80 -4.23
N GLU A 137 -26.22 6.95 -4.23
CA GLU A 137 -27.67 7.02 -4.06
C GLU A 137 -28.44 6.48 -5.27
N ALA A 138 -27.91 6.65 -6.48
CA ALA A 138 -28.54 6.13 -7.70
C ALA A 138 -28.78 4.61 -7.62
N GLY A 139 -27.80 3.85 -7.14
CA GLY A 139 -27.93 2.40 -6.96
C GLY A 139 -29.01 2.03 -5.94
N LYS A 140 -29.16 2.81 -4.85
CA LYS A 140 -30.19 2.60 -3.84
C LYS A 140 -31.60 2.85 -4.38
N ILE A 141 -31.77 3.84 -5.25
CA ILE A 141 -33.06 4.15 -5.88
C ILE A 141 -33.47 3.03 -6.82
N ILE A 142 -32.58 2.65 -7.74
CA ILE A 142 -32.83 1.59 -8.72
C ILE A 142 -33.15 0.26 -8.02
N ALA A 143 -32.40 -0.10 -6.97
CA ALA A 143 -32.65 -1.32 -6.21
C ALA A 143 -34.07 -1.36 -5.60
N LYS A 144 -34.57 -0.23 -5.08
CA LYS A 144 -35.94 -0.13 -4.54
C LYS A 144 -37.01 -0.26 -5.63
N GLU A 145 -36.73 0.22 -6.84
CA GLU A 145 -37.65 0.10 -7.96
C GLU A 145 -37.74 -1.35 -8.47
N LEU A 146 -36.60 -2.04 -8.55
CA LEU A 146 -36.54 -3.44 -8.99
C LEU A 146 -37.15 -4.44 -8.00
N LEU A 147 -37.33 -4.05 -6.73
CA LEU A 147 -37.95 -4.88 -5.69
C LEU A 147 -39.48 -4.73 -5.59
N LYS A 148 -40.07 -3.75 -6.30
CA LYS A 148 -41.51 -3.53 -6.34
C LYS A 148 -42.16 -4.35 -7.44
#